data_AF-A0A3D4A1U4-F1
#
_entry.id   AF-A0A3D4A1U4-F1
#
_cell.length_a   1.000
_cell.length_b   1.000
_cell.length_c   1.000
_cell.angle_alpha   90.00
_cell.angle_beta   90.00
_cell.angle_gamma   90.00
#
_symmetry.space_group_name_H-M   'P 1'
#
loop_
_entity.id
_entity.type
_entity.pdbx_description
1 polymer ?
#
loop_
_entity_poly.entity_id
_entity_poly.type
_entity_poly.pdbx_seq_one_letter_code
_entity_poly.pdbx_strand_id
1 'polypeptide(L)'
;MHLNRRNFLKTKGAVLTLPFMPSLLHADEKATNGATPSKKLMLMYIPNGIVRRCFFPGEEEAELPSFIGGFNADKTKKERRLENVPGIYPLELTSTMEPLKDVAKDITMVTGLERSYKNGQDVHAQGASCYLTSLSPMQAQEQGIQHPNGRSLDQVIGDAIGHSTIFNTLEVSCNG
;
A
#
# COMPACT_ATOMS: atom_id res chain seq x y z
N MET A 1 40.18 -18.17 -28.13
CA MET A 1 40.03 -16.82 -27.56
C MET A 1 40.88 -16.75 -26.29
N HIS A 2 41.98 -16.00 -26.30
CA HIS A 2 42.92 -15.98 -25.16
C HIS A 2 42.40 -15.05 -24.05
N LEU A 3 41.95 -15.65 -22.94
CA LEU A 3 41.50 -14.93 -21.74
C LEU A 3 42.72 -14.50 -20.92
N ASN A 4 43.02 -13.20 -20.93
CA ASN A 4 44.08 -12.62 -20.11
C ASN A 4 43.51 -12.07 -18.79
N ARG A 5 44.25 -12.17 -17.68
CA ARG A 5 43.83 -11.74 -16.32
C ARG A 5 43.28 -10.31 -16.29
N ARG A 6 43.88 -9.40 -17.06
CA ARG A 6 43.43 -8.01 -17.18
C ARG A 6 42.05 -7.89 -17.86
N ASN A 7 41.80 -8.70 -18.88
CA ASN A 7 40.50 -8.71 -19.55
C ASN A 7 39.44 -9.38 -18.67
N PHE A 8 39.80 -10.46 -17.96
CA PHE A 8 38.94 -11.13 -16.99
C PHE A 8 38.52 -10.20 -15.84
N LEU A 9 39.44 -9.43 -15.26
CA LEU A 9 39.11 -8.48 -14.18
C LEU A 9 38.27 -7.29 -14.68
N LYS A 10 38.53 -6.79 -15.89
CA LYS A 10 37.71 -5.72 -16.49
C LYS A 10 36.28 -6.16 -16.84
N THR A 11 36.09 -7.39 -17.33
CA THR A 11 34.75 -7.90 -17.68
C THR A 11 33.99 -8.49 -16.48
N LYS A 12 34.68 -9.12 -15.52
CA LYS A 12 34.02 -9.63 -14.29
C LYS A 12 33.79 -8.57 -13.22
N GLY A 13 34.56 -7.48 -13.20
CA GLY A 13 34.28 -6.33 -12.34
C GLY A 13 32.89 -5.72 -12.62
N ALA A 14 32.47 -5.71 -13.90
CA ALA A 14 31.12 -5.31 -14.28
C ALA A 14 30.03 -6.25 -13.73
N VAL A 15 30.33 -7.53 -13.46
CA VAL A 15 29.39 -8.48 -12.84
C VAL A 15 29.11 -8.12 -11.39
N LEU A 16 30.07 -7.48 -10.69
CA LEU A 16 29.84 -6.97 -9.33
C LEU A 16 28.88 -5.76 -9.34
N THR A 17 28.83 -5.02 -10.44
CA THR A 17 27.90 -3.88 -10.61
C THR A 17 26.56 -4.29 -11.26
N LEU A 18 26.46 -5.46 -11.88
CA LEU A 18 25.24 -5.96 -12.54
C LEU A 18 24.02 -6.04 -11.61
N PRO A 19 24.14 -6.50 -10.35
CA PRO A 19 23.03 -6.47 -9.38
C PRO A 19 22.53 -5.05 -9.07
N PHE A 20 23.34 -4.03 -9.35
CA PHE A 20 23.04 -2.61 -9.12
C PHE A 20 22.63 -1.87 -10.41
N MET A 21 22.48 -2.58 -11.53
CA MET A 21 21.91 -2.05 -12.78
C MET A 21 20.58 -2.74 -13.09
N PRO A 22 19.51 -2.44 -12.32
CA PRO A 22 18.19 -3.04 -12.53
C PRO A 22 17.59 -2.75 -13.92
N SER A 23 18.06 -1.71 -14.61
CA SER A 23 17.69 -1.42 -16.01
C SER A 23 18.31 -2.38 -17.05
N LEU A 24 19.32 -3.17 -16.67
CA LEU A 24 19.98 -4.17 -17.52
C LEU A 24 19.62 -5.61 -17.13
N LEU A 25 19.15 -5.82 -15.90
CA LEU A 25 18.47 -7.03 -15.48
C LEU A 25 17.16 -7.14 -16.26
N HIS A 26 17.26 -7.71 -17.45
CA HIS A 26 16.12 -8.41 -18.00
C HIS A 26 15.79 -9.47 -16.95
N ALA A 27 14.59 -9.39 -16.37
CA ALA A 27 13.96 -10.57 -15.81
C ALA A 27 14.09 -11.70 -16.85
N ASP A 28 14.00 -12.96 -16.45
CA ASP A 28 14.07 -14.12 -17.35
C ASP A 28 12.86 -14.15 -18.32
N GLU A 29 12.71 -13.10 -19.12
CA GLU A 29 11.82 -12.97 -20.25
C GLU A 29 12.58 -13.61 -21.40
N LYS A 30 12.42 -14.92 -21.52
CA LYS A 30 12.28 -15.48 -22.86
C LYS A 30 11.26 -14.60 -23.57
N ALA A 31 11.70 -13.79 -24.52
CA ALA A 31 10.85 -13.00 -25.39
C ALA A 31 9.94 -13.96 -26.17
N THR A 32 8.83 -14.36 -25.57
CA THR A 32 7.75 -15.04 -26.26
C THR A 32 6.95 -13.94 -26.93
N ASN A 33 7.12 -13.79 -28.25
CA ASN A 33 6.20 -13.00 -29.06
C ASN A 33 4.76 -13.42 -28.70
N GLY A 34 4.00 -12.51 -28.06
CA GLY A 34 2.64 -12.78 -27.56
C GLY A 34 2.50 -13.03 -26.05
N ALA A 35 3.54 -12.85 -25.23
CA ALA A 35 3.38 -12.87 -23.76
C ALA A 35 2.53 -11.69 -23.29
N THR A 36 1.51 -11.98 -22.47
CA THR A 36 0.78 -10.96 -21.73
C THR A 36 1.68 -10.34 -20.66
N PRO A 37 1.58 -9.02 -20.39
CA PRO A 37 2.36 -8.39 -19.33
C PRO A 37 2.15 -9.10 -17.99
N SER A 38 3.23 -9.29 -17.23
CA SER A 38 3.16 -9.85 -15.88
C SER A 38 2.22 -9.02 -15.01
N LYS A 39 1.24 -9.68 -14.39
CA LYS A 39 0.38 -9.03 -13.39
C LYS A 39 1.19 -8.73 -12.13
N LYS A 40 0.99 -7.53 -11.58
CA LYS A 40 1.64 -7.07 -10.35
C LYS A 40 0.60 -6.69 -9.31
N LEU A 41 0.94 -6.92 -8.05
CA LEU A 41 0.22 -6.30 -6.96
C LEU A 41 0.66 -4.84 -6.80
N MET A 42 -0.31 -3.94 -6.90
CA MET A 42 -0.15 -2.52 -6.58
C MET A 42 -1.07 -2.18 -5.41
N LEU A 43 -0.53 -1.55 -4.38
CA LEU A 43 -1.30 -1.00 -3.28
C LEU A 43 -1.27 0.53 -3.39
N MET A 44 -2.45 1.15 -3.42
CA MET A 44 -2.60 2.59 -3.56
C MET A 44 -3.19 3.19 -2.30
N TYR A 45 -2.48 4.15 -1.70
CA TYR A 45 -2.95 4.90 -0.54
C TYR A 45 -3.60 6.22 -0.96
N ILE A 46 -4.87 6.42 -0.58
CA ILE A 46 -5.67 7.62 -0.90
C ILE A 46 -6.19 8.24 0.41
N PRO A 47 -5.37 9.02 1.15
CA PRO A 47 -5.78 9.65 2.40
C PRO A 47 -6.64 10.90 2.20
N ASN A 48 -6.42 11.60 1.10
CA ASN A 48 -7.00 12.90 0.76
C ASN A 48 -7.53 12.85 -0.68
N GLY A 49 -8.37 13.82 -1.04
CA GLY A 49 -8.91 13.95 -2.40
C GLY A 49 -10.20 13.17 -2.66
N ILE A 50 -10.78 12.54 -1.63
CA ILE A 50 -12.12 11.96 -1.70
C ILE A 50 -13.16 12.90 -1.08
N VAL A 51 -14.32 13.00 -1.72
CA VAL A 51 -15.49 13.64 -1.11
C VAL A 51 -16.14 12.60 -0.19
N ARG A 52 -15.67 12.55 1.06
CA ARG A 52 -16.01 11.50 2.04
C ARG A 52 -17.50 11.16 2.09
N ARG A 53 -18.35 12.19 2.19
CA ARG A 53 -19.82 12.10 2.24
C ARG A 53 -20.39 11.26 1.09
N CYS A 54 -19.80 11.35 -0.08
CA CYS A 54 -20.27 10.70 -1.29
C CYS A 54 -19.36 9.53 -1.71
N PHE A 55 -18.38 9.15 -0.89
CA PHE A 55 -17.42 8.08 -1.16
C PHE A 55 -17.73 6.82 -0.34
N PHE A 56 -18.11 6.98 0.94
CA PHE A 56 -18.50 5.86 1.79
C PHE A 56 -20.01 5.64 1.72
N PRO A 57 -20.47 4.39 1.49
CA PRO A 57 -21.90 4.06 1.51
C PRO A 57 -22.59 4.51 2.80
N GLY A 58 -23.78 5.09 2.67
CA GLY A 58 -24.60 5.58 3.80
C GLY A 58 -24.19 6.93 4.39
N GLU A 59 -23.02 7.48 4.07
CA GLU A 59 -22.62 8.80 4.60
C GLU A 59 -23.30 9.98 3.85
N GLU A 60 -23.85 9.76 2.66
CA GLU A 60 -24.44 10.82 1.83
C GLU A 60 -25.71 11.41 2.46
N GLU A 61 -26.49 10.55 3.12
CA GLU A 61 -27.70 10.86 3.87
C GLU A 61 -27.39 11.37 5.30
N ALA A 62 -26.14 11.29 5.75
CA ALA A 62 -25.78 11.61 7.13
C ALA A 62 -25.80 13.14 7.40
N GLU A 63 -26.23 13.52 8.61
CA GLU A 63 -26.16 14.91 9.06
C GLU A 63 -24.70 15.38 9.12
N LEU A 64 -24.42 16.52 8.46
CA LEU A 64 -23.10 17.11 8.46
C LEU A 64 -22.74 17.53 9.89
N PRO A 65 -21.60 17.08 10.45
CA PRO A 65 -21.13 17.60 11.71
C PRO A 65 -20.84 19.10 11.56
N SER A 66 -21.21 19.89 12.56
CA SER A 66 -20.64 21.21 12.77
C SER A 66 -19.11 21.10 12.89
N PHE A 67 -18.37 22.14 12.54
CA PHE A 67 -16.89 22.09 12.54
C PHE A 67 -16.35 21.59 13.90
N ILE A 68 -15.74 20.40 13.89
CA ILE A 68 -15.05 19.83 15.06
C ILE A 68 -13.54 19.97 14.83
N GLY A 69 -12.99 21.11 15.25
CA GLY A 69 -11.56 21.41 15.18
C GLY A 69 -10.83 21.22 16.52
N GLY A 70 -9.50 21.09 16.46
CA GLY A 70 -8.61 21.09 17.62
C GLY A 70 -8.24 19.70 18.17
N PHE A 71 -7.34 19.67 19.16
CA PHE A 71 -6.75 18.45 19.74
C PHE A 71 -7.75 17.46 20.36
N ASN A 72 -8.99 17.88 20.63
CA ASN A 72 -10.05 17.04 21.20
C ASN A 72 -11.08 16.53 20.17
N ALA A 73 -10.91 16.85 18.88
CA ALA A 73 -11.85 16.42 17.83
C ALA A 73 -12.03 14.90 17.77
N ASP A 74 -11.05 14.14 18.26
CA ASP A 74 -11.09 12.68 18.25
C ASP A 74 -12.00 12.05 19.31
N LYS A 75 -12.33 12.78 20.39
CA LYS A 75 -13.22 12.24 21.44
C LYS A 75 -14.61 11.97 20.90
N THR A 76 -15.14 12.88 20.08
CA THR A 76 -16.43 12.78 19.42
C THR A 76 -16.41 11.92 18.16
N LYS A 77 -15.24 11.68 17.55
CA LYS A 77 -15.14 10.83 16.34
C LYS A 77 -15.40 9.35 16.64
N LYS A 78 -15.04 8.84 17.82
CA LYS A 78 -15.34 7.45 18.20
C LYS A 78 -16.84 7.18 18.29
N GLU A 79 -17.61 8.14 18.80
CA GLU A 79 -19.06 8.02 18.98
C GLU A 79 -19.83 8.03 17.65
N ARG A 80 -19.25 8.63 16.61
CA ARG A 80 -19.86 8.75 15.27
C ARG A 80 -19.26 7.80 14.23
N ARG A 81 -18.24 7.01 14.60
CA ARG A 81 -17.58 6.11 13.67
C ARG A 81 -18.45 4.87 13.47
N LEU A 82 -18.79 4.59 12.23
CA LEU A 82 -19.31 3.28 11.84
C LEU A 82 -18.16 2.27 11.91
N GLU A 83 -18.23 1.32 12.84
CA GLU A 83 -17.26 0.23 12.89
C GLU A 83 -17.59 -0.81 11.82
N ASN A 84 -16.67 -0.98 10.88
CA ASN A 84 -16.80 -2.00 9.85
C ASN A 84 -16.42 -3.38 10.44
N VAL A 85 -17.31 -4.36 10.29
CA VAL A 85 -16.99 -5.75 10.58
C VAL A 85 -15.98 -6.25 9.53
N PRO A 86 -14.87 -6.90 9.93
CA PRO A 86 -13.90 -7.42 8.96
C PRO A 86 -14.52 -8.46 8.02
N GLY A 87 -14.28 -8.30 6.73
CA GLY A 87 -14.80 -9.24 5.73
C GLY A 87 -14.72 -8.72 4.30
N ILE A 88 -15.28 -9.53 3.40
CA ILE A 88 -15.46 -9.20 1.98
C ILE A 88 -16.93 -8.89 1.75
N TYR A 89 -17.20 -7.75 1.12
CA TYR A 89 -18.54 -7.23 0.90
C TYR A 89 -18.73 -6.88 -0.58
N PRO A 90 -19.98 -6.90 -1.08
CA PRO A 90 -20.27 -6.34 -2.40
C PRO A 90 -19.97 -4.84 -2.40
N LEU A 91 -19.37 -4.33 -3.49
CA LEU A 91 -19.15 -2.90 -3.66
C LEU A 91 -20.48 -2.20 -3.93
N GLU A 92 -20.90 -1.34 -3.02
CA GLU A 92 -22.03 -0.42 -3.22
C GLU A 92 -21.51 0.87 -3.86
N LEU A 93 -21.96 1.17 -5.08
CA LEU A 93 -21.54 2.38 -5.79
C LEU A 93 -22.29 3.59 -5.24
N THR A 94 -21.55 4.54 -4.68
CA THR A 94 -22.04 5.86 -4.28
C THR A 94 -21.97 6.84 -5.46
N SER A 95 -22.51 8.05 -5.28
CA SER A 95 -22.53 9.09 -6.32
C SER A 95 -21.15 9.42 -6.90
N THR A 96 -20.08 9.45 -6.09
CA THR A 96 -18.71 9.67 -6.61
C THR A 96 -18.05 8.44 -7.21
N MET A 97 -18.61 7.24 -7.00
CA MET A 97 -18.12 5.99 -7.56
C MET A 97 -18.87 5.55 -8.83
N GLU A 98 -19.92 6.27 -9.26
CA GLU A 98 -20.64 5.98 -10.51
C GLU A 98 -19.71 5.74 -11.72
N PRO A 99 -18.61 6.49 -11.93
CA PRO A 99 -17.70 6.24 -13.05
C PRO A 99 -17.01 4.87 -13.02
N LEU A 100 -17.01 4.17 -11.89
CA LEU A 100 -16.41 2.84 -11.72
C LEU A 100 -17.36 1.70 -12.08
N LYS A 101 -18.61 1.99 -12.49
CA LYS A 101 -19.65 0.98 -12.74
C LYS A 101 -19.22 -0.14 -13.69
N ASP A 102 -18.49 0.21 -14.75
CA ASP A 102 -18.07 -0.76 -15.77
C ASP A 102 -17.01 -1.75 -15.27
N VAL A 103 -16.27 -1.36 -14.23
CA VAL A 103 -15.21 -2.17 -13.61
C VAL A 103 -15.61 -2.70 -12.22
N ALA A 104 -16.83 -2.44 -11.75
CA ALA A 104 -17.27 -2.82 -10.41
C ALA A 104 -17.15 -4.33 -10.15
N LYS A 105 -17.34 -5.16 -11.18
CA LYS A 105 -17.16 -6.63 -11.12
C LYS A 105 -15.70 -7.07 -10.88
N ASP A 106 -14.75 -6.20 -11.18
CA ASP A 106 -13.31 -6.44 -11.03
C ASP A 106 -12.79 -5.85 -9.70
N ILE A 107 -13.68 -5.26 -8.88
CA ILE A 107 -13.36 -4.67 -7.58
C ILE A 107 -13.88 -5.57 -6.46
N THR A 108 -13.03 -5.83 -5.48
CA THR A 108 -13.41 -6.51 -4.23
C THR A 108 -13.32 -5.52 -3.08
N MET A 109 -14.43 -5.31 -2.36
CA MET A 109 -14.43 -4.48 -1.16
C MET A 109 -14.06 -5.33 0.05
N VAL A 110 -12.95 -4.96 0.70
CA VAL A 110 -12.48 -5.57 1.94
C VAL A 110 -12.51 -4.52 3.03
N THR A 111 -13.12 -4.84 4.16
CA THR A 111 -13.27 -3.92 5.30
C THR A 111 -12.64 -4.50 6.57
N GLY A 112 -12.60 -3.71 7.64
CA GLY A 112 -12.06 -4.13 8.94
C GLY A 112 -10.53 -4.27 8.99
N LEU A 113 -9.82 -3.76 7.98
CA LEU A 113 -8.36 -3.59 7.98
C LEU A 113 -7.93 -2.27 8.64
N GLU A 114 -8.77 -1.76 9.55
CA GLU A 114 -8.62 -0.49 10.23
C GLU A 114 -7.48 -0.60 11.25
N ARG A 115 -6.55 0.36 11.26
CA ARG A 115 -5.53 0.42 12.31
C ARG A 115 -6.09 0.99 13.61
N SER A 116 -5.49 0.61 14.74
CA SER A 116 -5.78 1.24 16.04
C SER A 116 -5.21 2.67 16.07
N TYR A 117 -6.07 3.65 16.35
CA TYR A 117 -5.63 5.05 16.50
C TYR A 117 -4.63 5.20 17.67
N LYS A 118 -3.56 5.97 17.47
CA LYS A 118 -2.61 6.32 18.54
C LYS A 118 -2.79 7.78 18.93
N ASN A 119 -3.06 8.02 20.21
CA ASN A 119 -3.16 9.37 20.76
C ASN A 119 -1.78 10.03 20.82
N GLY A 120 -1.73 11.35 20.62
CA GLY A 120 -0.50 12.15 20.79
C GLY A 120 0.37 12.31 19.54
N GLN A 121 -0.10 11.86 18.37
CA GLN A 121 0.53 12.10 17.08
C GLN A 121 -0.50 12.60 16.07
N ASP A 122 -0.08 13.47 15.16
CA ASP A 122 -0.96 14.00 14.11
C ASP A 122 -1.52 12.88 13.21
N VAL A 123 -2.77 13.01 12.78
CA VAL A 123 -3.47 11.97 12.00
C VAL A 123 -2.84 11.76 10.62
N HIS A 124 -2.30 12.80 10.00
CA HIS A 124 -1.62 12.72 8.71
C HIS A 124 -0.26 12.06 8.86
N ALA A 125 0.48 12.40 9.91
CA ALA A 125 1.78 11.78 10.21
C ALA A 125 1.62 10.26 10.34
N GLN A 126 0.63 9.81 11.10
CA GLN A 126 0.42 8.39 11.32
C GLN A 126 -0.16 7.62 10.10
N GLY A 127 -0.90 8.30 9.22
CA GLY A 127 -1.42 7.70 7.98
C GLY A 127 -0.32 7.45 6.96
N ALA A 128 0.60 8.41 6.80
CA ALA A 128 1.72 8.32 5.87
C ALA A 128 2.82 7.36 6.33
N SER A 129 3.19 7.41 7.61
CA SER A 129 4.37 6.69 8.10
C SER A 129 4.15 5.21 8.38
N CYS A 130 2.89 4.78 8.49
CA CYS A 130 2.52 3.44 8.93
C CYS A 130 1.50 2.76 8.00
N TYR A 131 1.34 3.22 6.75
CA TYR A 131 0.53 2.51 5.77
C TYR A 131 1.05 1.07 5.58
N LEU A 132 0.14 0.09 5.53
CA LEU A 132 0.42 -1.35 5.42
C LEU A 132 1.25 -2.00 6.55
N THR A 133 1.70 -1.25 7.56
CA THR A 133 2.43 -1.81 8.71
C THR A 133 1.54 -1.79 9.95
N SER A 134 1.52 -2.92 10.67
CA SER A 134 0.77 -3.05 11.91
C SER A 134 1.68 -3.56 13.03
N LEU A 135 2.60 -2.69 13.47
CA LEU A 135 3.36 -2.91 14.69
C LEU A 135 2.90 -1.94 15.77
N SER A 136 2.29 -2.45 16.83
CA SER A 136 1.94 -1.59 17.96
C SER A 136 3.20 -1.22 18.77
N PRO A 137 3.23 -0.05 19.44
CA PRO A 137 4.33 0.30 20.33
C PRO A 137 4.60 -0.72 21.44
N MET A 138 3.55 -1.42 21.92
CA MET A 138 3.68 -2.49 22.90
C MET A 138 4.44 -3.68 22.32
N GLN A 139 4.03 -4.16 21.14
CA GLN A 139 4.74 -5.23 20.43
C GLN A 139 6.17 -4.81 20.08
N ALA A 140 6.39 -3.55 19.66
CA ALA A 140 7.73 -3.03 19.40
C ALA A 140 8.60 -3.05 20.66
N GLN A 141 8.06 -2.61 21.80
CA GLN A 141 8.75 -2.62 23.09
C GLN A 141 9.06 -4.05 23.56
N GLU A 142 8.11 -4.98 23.44
CA GLU A 142 8.29 -6.41 23.76
C GLU A 142 9.37 -7.05 22.89
N GLN A 143 9.49 -6.62 21.63
CA GLN A 143 10.46 -7.12 20.66
C GLN A 143 11.78 -6.32 20.63
N GLY A 144 11.94 -5.29 21.48
CA GLY A 144 13.12 -4.44 21.49
C GLY A 144 13.35 -3.60 20.23
N ILE A 145 12.28 -3.34 19.46
CA ILE A 145 12.31 -2.58 18.21
C ILE A 145 12.23 -1.08 18.55
N GLN A 146 13.29 -0.32 18.23
CA GLN A 146 13.36 1.12 18.54
C GLN A 146 12.41 1.97 17.71
N HIS A 147 12.12 1.57 16.47
CA HIS A 147 11.20 2.26 15.57
C HIS A 147 10.05 1.32 15.22
N PRO A 148 8.82 1.59 15.67
CA PRO A 148 7.68 0.68 15.53
C PRO A 148 7.13 0.61 14.10
N ASN A 149 8.00 0.40 13.12
CA ASN A 149 7.67 0.08 11.74
C ASN A 149 8.05 -1.38 11.51
N GLY A 150 7.04 -2.25 11.55
CA GLY A 150 7.22 -3.67 11.24
C GLY A 150 7.27 -3.93 9.74
N ARG A 151 7.38 -5.21 9.40
CA ARG A 151 7.21 -5.69 8.02
C ARG A 151 5.83 -5.29 7.49
N SER A 152 5.74 -4.76 6.29
CA SER A 152 4.49 -4.34 5.67
C SER A 152 3.74 -5.51 5.03
N LEU A 153 2.42 -5.36 4.87
CA LEU A 153 1.57 -6.37 4.25
C LEU A 153 2.02 -6.72 2.82
N ASP A 154 2.41 -5.72 2.03
CA ASP A 154 2.89 -5.96 0.67
C ASP A 154 4.20 -6.76 0.63
N GLN A 155 5.11 -6.53 1.58
CA GLN A 155 6.33 -7.33 1.71
C GLN A 155 6.02 -8.79 2.06
N VAL A 156 5.00 -9.04 2.88
CA VAL A 156 4.55 -10.41 3.19
C VAL A 156 3.96 -11.07 1.94
N ILE A 157 3.14 -10.34 1.17
CA ILE A 157 2.56 -10.87 -0.07
C ILE A 157 3.66 -11.08 -1.14
N GLY A 158 4.62 -10.16 -1.21
CA GLY A 158 5.74 -10.19 -2.15
C GLY A 158 6.71 -11.36 -1.95
N ASP A 159 6.70 -12.03 -0.80
CA ASP A 159 7.42 -13.31 -0.65
C ASP A 159 6.78 -14.42 -1.49
N ALA A 160 5.46 -14.37 -1.67
CA ALA A 160 4.70 -15.41 -2.35
C ALA A 160 4.50 -15.12 -3.85
N ILE A 161 4.42 -13.86 -4.26
CA ILE A 161 4.08 -13.46 -5.64
C ILE A 161 4.99 -12.35 -6.19
N GLY A 162 4.88 -12.06 -7.49
CA GLY A 162 5.51 -10.89 -8.11
C GLY A 162 6.97 -11.08 -8.58
N HIS A 163 7.51 -12.29 -8.42
CA HIS A 163 8.90 -12.66 -8.74
C HIS A 163 9.26 -12.63 -10.23
N SER A 164 8.34 -12.23 -11.12
CA SER A 164 8.61 -12.10 -12.55
C SER A 164 9.33 -10.80 -12.93
N THR A 165 9.59 -9.92 -11.96
CA THR A 165 10.34 -8.67 -12.16
C THR A 165 11.19 -8.35 -10.92
N ILE A 166 11.95 -7.26 -10.98
CA ILE A 166 12.79 -6.77 -9.87
C ILE A 166 11.98 -6.32 -8.64
N PHE A 167 10.80 -5.74 -8.84
CA PHE A 167 9.93 -5.31 -7.75
C PHE A 167 8.70 -6.21 -7.67
N ASN A 168 8.62 -7.00 -6.60
CA ASN A 168 7.54 -7.96 -6.39
C ASN A 168 6.19 -7.26 -6.21
N THR A 169 6.17 -6.14 -5.49
CA THR A 169 5.00 -5.30 -5.22
C THR A 169 5.31 -3.84 -5.53
N LEU A 170 4.27 -3.04 -5.73
CA LEU A 170 4.36 -1.58 -5.83
C LEU A 170 3.44 -0.93 -4.80
N GLU A 171 3.98 0.03 -4.05
CA GLU A 171 3.20 0.90 -3.17
C GLU A 171 3.22 2.31 -3.76
N VAL A 172 2.04 2.92 -3.92
CA VAL A 172 1.90 4.28 -4.41
C VAL A 172 1.00 5.07 -3.47
N SER A 173 1.37 6.31 -3.18
CA SER A 173 0.66 7.18 -2.25
C SER A 173 0.29 8.50 -2.94
N CYS A 174 -0.94 8.96 -2.71
CA CYS A 174 -1.40 10.31 -3.08
C CYS A 174 -1.32 11.30 -1.92
N ASN A 175 -0.47 11.02 -0.91
CA ASN A 175 -0.19 11.96 0.17
C ASN A 175 0.91 12.93 -0.25
N GLY A 176 0.64 14.24 -0.16
CA GLY A 176 1.59 15.32 -0.47
C GLY A 176 2.15 16.00 0.78
#